data_AF-A0A2T4KSH2-F1
#
_entry.id   AF-A0A2T4KSH2-F1
#
_cell.length_a   1.000
_cell.length_b   1.000
_cell.length_c   1.000
_cell.angle_alpha   90.00
_cell.angle_beta   90.00
_cell.angle_gamma   90.00
#
_symmetry.space_group_name_H-M   'P 1'
#
loop_
_entity.id
_entity.type
_entity.pdbx_description
1 polymer ?
#
loop_
_entity_poly.entity_id
_entity_poly.type
_entity_poly.pdbx_seq_one_letter_code
_entity_poly.pdbx_strand_id
1 'polypeptide(L)' 'MENRSWSVRLGEISTLIYLIFPVIGIFGEKRGPEFLYITVLTIFTISYLLMVLVYNKLATNILYALLVLHYLGII' A
#
# COMPACT_ATOMS: atom_id res chain seq x y z
N MET A 1 7.82 -3.16 -23.02
CA MET A 1 7.76 -3.57 -21.61
C MET A 1 6.70 -4.63 -21.48
N GLU A 2 7.09 -5.81 -20.99
CA GLU A 2 6.27 -7.03 -21.02
C GLU A 2 5.01 -6.86 -20.15
N ASN A 3 3.85 -7.24 -20.71
CA ASN A 3 2.60 -7.16 -20.00
C ASN A 3 2.60 -8.25 -18.90
N ARG A 4 2.98 -7.88 -17.68
CA ARG A 4 3.07 -8.82 -16.55
C ARG A 4 1.78 -9.62 -16.42
N SER A 5 1.92 -10.95 -16.35
CA SER A 5 0.81 -11.89 -16.17
C SER A 5 -0.04 -11.51 -14.95
N TRP A 6 -1.34 -11.73 -15.06
CA TRP A 6 -2.31 -11.46 -14.00
C TRP A 6 -1.96 -12.18 -12.68
N SER A 7 -1.39 -13.38 -12.76
CA SER A 7 -0.93 -14.14 -11.60
C SER A 7 0.15 -13.42 -10.80
N VAL A 8 1.07 -12.72 -11.48
CA VAL A 8 2.12 -11.92 -10.82
C VAL A 8 1.49 -10.74 -10.09
N ARG A 9 0.53 -10.06 -10.72
CA ARG A 9 -0.19 -8.93 -10.08
C ARG A 9 -1.00 -9.37 -8.87
N LEU A 10 -1.62 -10.55 -8.91
CA LEU A 10 -2.31 -11.12 -7.74
C LEU A 10 -1.33 -11.44 -6.61
N GLY A 11 -0.14 -11.94 -6.93
CA GLY A 11 0.94 -12.13 -5.95
C GLY A 11 1.46 -10.82 -5.36
N GLU A 12 1.49 -9.75 -6.15
CA GLU A 12 1.83 -8.41 -5.66
C GLU A 12 0.70 -7.85 -4.78
N ILE A 13 -0.57 -8.02 -5.14
CA ILE A 13 -1.71 -7.56 -4.31
C ILE A 13 -1.81 -8.33 -2.99
N SER A 14 -1.43 -9.61 -2.97
CA SER A 14 -1.50 -10.43 -1.76
C SER A 14 -0.61 -9.90 -0.63
N THR A 15 0.40 -9.08 -0.91
CA THR A 15 1.20 -8.42 0.12
C THR A 15 0.38 -7.42 0.95
N LEU A 16 -0.76 -6.93 0.44
CA LEU A 16 -1.70 -6.14 1.24
C LEU A 16 -2.33 -6.96 2.38
N ILE A 17 -2.28 -8.30 2.35
CA ILE A 17 -2.70 -9.14 3.48
C ILE A 17 -1.86 -8.82 4.73
N TYR A 18 -0.61 -8.37 4.57
CA TYR A 18 0.20 -7.92 5.71
C TYR A 18 -0.39 -6.70 6.44
N LEU A 19 -1.34 -5.97 5.84
CA LEU A 19 -2.06 -4.89 6.51
C LEU A 19 -2.99 -5.36 7.63
N ILE A 20 -3.29 -6.66 7.70
CA ILE A 20 -4.06 -7.25 8.80
C ILE A 20 -3.32 -7.06 10.14
N PHE A 21 -1.99 -7.12 10.16
CA PHE A 21 -1.19 -6.97 11.39
C PHE A 21 -1.34 -5.59 12.05
N PRO A 22 -1.12 -4.45 11.35
CA PRO A 22 -1.37 -3.14 11.94
C PRO A 22 -2.84 -2.92 12.29
N VAL A 23 -3.80 -3.46 11.52
CA VAL A 23 -5.24 -3.41 11.86
C VAL A 23 -5.53 -4.10 13.20
N ILE A 24 -5.03 -5.33 13.39
CA ILE A 24 -5.17 -6.06 14.66
C ILE A 24 -4.50 -5.28 15.80
N GLY A 25 -3.34 -4.66 15.55
CA GLY A 25 -2.63 -3.83 16.53
C GLY A 25 -3.44 -2.63 17.03
N ILE A 26 -4.17 -1.94 16.13
CA ILE A 26 -5.03 -0.78 16.48
C ILE A 26 -6.15 -1.19 17.43
N PHE A 27 -6.80 -2.33 17.18
CA PHE A 27 -7.90 -2.82 18.01
C PHE A 27 -7.44 -3.55 19.27
N GLY A 28 -6.21 -4.09 19.27
CA GLY A 28 -5.64 -4.83 20.40
C GLY A 28 -5.02 -3.94 21.49
N GLU A 29 -4.35 -2.86 21.10
CA GLU A 29 -3.75 -1.90 22.03
C GLU A 29 -4.11 -0.49 21.57
N LYS A 30 -4.87 0.27 22.37
CA LYS A 30 -5.25 1.67 22.07
C LYS A 30 -4.00 2.58 22.00
N ARG A 31 -3.28 2.51 20.88
CA ARG A 31 -2.12 3.35 20.58
C ARG A 31 -2.62 4.51 19.72
N GLY A 32 -2.89 5.65 20.36
CA GLY A 32 -3.23 6.90 19.67
C GLY A 32 -4.63 6.98 19.03
N PRO A 33 -4.91 8.05 18.27
CA PRO A 33 -6.21 8.27 17.64
C PRO A 33 -6.46 7.29 16.50
N GLU A 34 -7.46 6.41 16.65
CA GLU A 34 -7.87 5.42 15.64
C GLU A 34 -8.05 6.02 14.24
N PHE A 35 -8.61 7.23 14.16
CA PHE A 35 -8.81 7.97 12.91
C PHE A 35 -7.51 8.23 12.13
N LEU A 36 -6.41 8.55 12.83
CA LEU A 36 -5.12 8.79 12.17
C LEU A 36 -4.58 7.49 11.55
N TYR A 37 -4.72 6.37 12.25
CA TYR A 37 -4.28 5.07 11.75
C TYR A 37 -5.10 4.62 10.55
N ILE A 38 -6.43 4.75 10.59
CA ILE A 38 -7.30 4.45 9.45
C ILE A 38 -6.91 5.31 8.23
N THR A 39 -6.61 6.59 8.45
CA THR A 39 -6.18 7.51 7.40
C THR A 39 -4.86 7.07 6.76
N VAL A 40 -3.84 6.77 7.58
CA VAL A 40 -2.54 6.29 7.10
C VAL A 40 -2.67 4.97 6.34
N LEU A 41 -3.44 4.01 6.89
CA LEU A 41 -3.72 2.72 6.26
C LEU A 41 -4.39 2.87 4.90
N THR A 42 -5.34 3.79 4.79
CA THR A 42 -6.07 4.08 3.55
C THR A 42 -5.13 4.66 2.49
N ILE A 43 -4.32 5.66 2.87
CA ILE A 43 -3.34 6.29 1.96
C ILE A 43 -2.34 5.24 1.46
N PHE A 44 -1.83 4.39 2.36
CA PHE A 44 -0.89 3.33 2.02
C PHE A 44 -1.50 2.28 1.07
N THR A 45 -2.74 1.86 1.33
CA THR A 45 -3.44 0.89 0.48
C THR A 45 -3.64 1.44 -0.94
N ILE A 46 -4.09 2.69 -1.04
CA ILE A 46 -4.32 3.34 -2.33
C ILE A 46 -3.00 3.54 -3.09
N SER A 47 -1.95 4.01 -2.42
CA SER A 47 -0.65 4.25 -3.05
C SER A 47 -0.05 2.95 -3.61
N TYR A 48 -0.16 1.86 -2.85
CA TYR A 48 0.30 0.55 -3.28
C TYR A 48 -0.52 -0.01 -4.46
N LEU A 49 -1.86 0.05 -4.39
CA LEU A 49 -2.72 -0.41 -5.48
C LEU A 49 -2.45 0.36 -6.78
N LEU A 50 -2.19 1.67 -6.71
CA LEU A 50 -1.80 2.47 -7.86
C LEU A 50 -0.47 2.00 -8.46
N MET A 51 0.53 1.71 -7.59
CA MET A 51 1.82 1.16 -8.04
C MET A 51 1.73 -0.25 -8.61
N VAL A 52 0.78 -1.09 -8.21
CA VAL A 52 0.67 -2.46 -8.75
C VAL A 52 -0.19 -2.50 -10.01
N LEU A 53 -1.34 -1.83 -9.99
CA LEU A 53 -2.34 -1.93 -11.05
C LEU A 53 -2.10 -0.94 -12.20
N VAL A 54 -1.57 0.24 -11.89
CA VAL A 54 -1.58 1.40 -12.80
C VAL A 54 -0.16 1.85 -13.17
N TYR A 55 0.89 1.10 -12.79
CA TYR A 55 2.28 1.56 -13.01
C TYR A 55 2.62 1.91 -14.46
N ASN A 56 2.09 1.14 -15.41
CA ASN A 56 2.30 1.36 -16.84
C ASN A 56 1.62 2.63 -17.39
N LYS A 57 0.75 3.29 -16.61
CA LYS A 57 0.04 4.51 -17.00
C LYS A 57 0.50 5.74 -16.23
N LEU A 58 1.40 5.57 -15.26
CA LEU A 58 1.89 6.65 -14.41
C LEU A 58 3.27 7.11 -14.88
N ALA A 59 3.53 8.41 -14.75
CA ALA A 59 4.87 8.94 -14.97
C ALA A 59 5.84 8.37 -13.93
N THR A 60 7.09 8.13 -14.33
CA THR A 60 8.12 7.55 -13.45
C THR A 60 8.31 8.34 -12.16
N ASN A 61 8.24 9.67 -12.21
CA ASN A 61 8.33 10.54 -11.03
C ASN A 61 7.19 10.29 -10.03
N ILE A 62 5.98 9.99 -10.53
CA ILE A 62 4.81 9.68 -9.68
C ILE A 62 5.02 8.32 -9.02
N LEU A 63 5.58 7.35 -9.74
CA LEU A 63 5.91 6.05 -9.15
C LEU A 63 6.94 6.17 -8.03
N TYR A 64 7.99 6.98 -8.22
CA TYR A 64 8.95 7.23 -7.15
C TYR A 64 8.34 7.96 -5.96
N ALA A 65 7.44 8.93 -6.19
CA ALA A 65 6.73 9.60 -5.10
C ALA A 65 5.82 8.62 -4.33
N LEU A 66 5.08 7.76 -5.03
CA LEU A 66 4.25 6.71 -4.42
C LEU A 66 5.10 5.69 -3.66
N LEU A 67 6.28 5.34 -4.18
CA LEU A 67 7.21 4.44 -3.52
C LEU A 67 7.74 5.03 -2.21
N VAL A 68 8.14 6.32 -2.22
CA VAL A 68 8.57 7.03 -1.00
C VAL A 68 7.44 7.08 0.03
N LEU A 69 6.22 7.44 -0.38
CA LEU A 69 5.05 7.44 0.50
C LEU A 69 4.76 6.06 1.09
N HIS A 70 4.92 5.00 0.29
CA HIS A 70 4.74 3.63 0.74
C HIS A 70 5.77 3.26 1.82
N TYR A 71 7.06 3.53 1.60
CA TYR A 71 8.09 3.26 2.61
C TYR A 71 7.92 4.09 3.89
N LEU A 72 7.48 5.33 3.79
CA LEU A 72 7.17 6.15 4.97
C LEU A 72 6.00 5.60 5.79
N GLY A 73 5.05 4.91 5.16
CA GLY A 73 3.93 4.26 5.87
C GLY A 73 4.30 2.93 6.54
N ILE A 74 5.48 2.36 6.24
CA ILE A 74 5.98 1.11 6.85
C ILE A 74 6.82 1.39 8.10
N ILE A 75 7.51 2.54 8.16
CA ILE A 75 8.35 2.98 9.30
C ILE A 75 7.47 3.45 10.46
#